data_AF-A0A1A9G553-F1
#
_entry.id   AF-A0A1A9G553-F1
#
_cell.length_a   1.000
_cell.length_b   1.000
_cell.length_c   1.000
_cell.angle_alpha   90.00
_cell.angle_beta   90.00
_cell.angle_gamma   90.00
#
_symmetry.space_group_name_H-M   'P 1'
#
loop_
_entity.id
_entity.type
_entity.pdbx_description
1 polymer ?
#
loop_
_entity_poly.entity_id
_entity_poly.type
_entity_poly.pdbx_seq_one_letter_code
_entity_poly.pdbx_strand_id
1 'polypeptide(L)'
;MLDSETAIAGLDQAVALVVPREMREALFIAAAHAWNTGEVTFDHDLAMAVDAVAEILALPRKEVIDLMIQEWLHASEGFVSVEDRPDIIFRPSHIRSAEQGMPTGVPPIDS
;
A
#
# COMPACT_ATOMS: atom_id res chain seq x y z
N MET A 1 -1.16 -6.69 -25.20
CA MET A 1 -0.44 -6.47 -23.92
C MET A 1 0.13 -5.08 -24.00
N LEU A 2 -0.17 -4.20 -23.04
CA LEU A 2 0.50 -2.90 -22.94
C LEU A 2 1.94 -3.16 -22.50
N ASP A 3 2.92 -2.54 -23.15
CA ASP A 3 4.31 -2.57 -22.69
C ASP A 3 4.40 -1.97 -21.28
N SER A 4 5.18 -2.58 -20.39
CA SER A 4 5.26 -2.21 -18.96
C SER A 4 5.56 -0.71 -18.75
N GLU A 5 6.35 -0.12 -19.64
CA GLU A 5 6.69 1.31 -19.62
C GLU A 5 5.46 2.22 -19.83
N THR A 6 4.54 1.81 -20.71
CA THR A 6 3.29 2.55 -20.96
C THR A 6 2.33 2.43 -19.78
N ALA A 7 2.29 1.25 -19.14
CA ALA A 7 1.47 1.02 -17.97
C ALA A 7 1.97 1.80 -16.73
N ILE A 8 3.30 1.88 -16.55
CA ILE A 8 3.94 2.67 -15.49
C ILE A 8 3.71 4.18 -15.71
N ALA A 9 3.85 4.67 -16.95
CA ALA A 9 3.54 6.07 -17.27
C ALA A 9 2.07 6.43 -16.98
N GLY A 10 1.15 5.50 -17.24
CA GLY A 10 -0.26 5.65 -16.88
C GLY A 10 -0.49 5.71 -15.36
N LEU A 11 0.23 4.87 -14.61
CA LEU A 11 0.17 4.87 -13.14
C LEU A 11 0.66 6.21 -12.56
N ASP A 12 1.82 6.72 -13.00
CA ASP A 12 2.38 7.97 -12.48
C ASP A 12 1.43 9.16 -12.72
N GLN A 13 0.82 9.23 -13.91
CA GLN A 13 -0.20 10.24 -14.20
C GLN A 13 -1.45 10.10 -13.32
N ALA A 14 -1.96 8.87 -13.13
CA ALA A 14 -3.13 8.65 -12.28
C ALA A 14 -2.84 9.02 -10.81
N VAL A 15 -1.70 8.57 -10.28
CA VAL A 15 -1.23 8.93 -8.93
C VAL A 15 -1.09 10.45 -8.80
N ALA A 16 -0.55 11.11 -9.83
CA ALA A 16 -0.37 12.56 -9.80
C ALA A 16 -1.68 13.35 -9.72
N LEU A 17 -2.78 12.78 -10.24
CA LEU A 17 -4.10 13.41 -10.28
C LEU A 17 -4.88 13.30 -8.97
N VAL A 18 -4.82 12.14 -8.30
CA VAL A 18 -5.69 11.87 -7.13
C VAL A 18 -4.96 11.68 -5.82
N VAL A 19 -3.63 11.50 -5.84
CA VAL A 19 -2.85 11.30 -4.62
C VAL A 19 -2.13 12.59 -4.23
N PRO A 20 -2.38 13.13 -3.02
CA PRO A 20 -1.64 14.25 -2.46
C PRO A 20 -0.14 13.97 -2.47
N ARG A 21 0.67 15.00 -2.73
CA ARG A 21 2.13 14.84 -2.91
C ARG A 21 2.78 14.21 -1.68
N GLU A 22 2.33 14.60 -0.49
CA GLU A 22 2.77 14.09 0.81
C GLU A 22 2.48 12.60 1.04
N MET A 23 1.51 12.01 0.32
CA MET A 23 1.17 10.58 0.43
C MET A 23 1.87 9.71 -0.61
N ARG A 24 2.47 10.30 -1.66
CA ARG A 24 3.12 9.53 -2.73
C ARG A 24 4.31 8.72 -2.22
N GLU A 25 5.09 9.29 -1.31
CA GLU A 25 6.21 8.57 -0.68
C GLU A 25 5.71 7.37 0.15
N ALA A 26 4.59 7.54 0.86
CA ALA A 26 3.99 6.44 1.62
C ALA A 26 3.47 5.31 0.70
N LEU A 27 2.91 5.64 -0.47
CA LEU A 27 2.56 4.65 -1.49
C LEU A 27 3.79 3.89 -2.01
N PHE A 28 4.89 4.60 -2.27
CA PHE A 28 6.15 4.00 -2.71
C PHE A 28 6.73 3.04 -1.67
N ILE A 29 6.73 3.44 -0.39
CA ILE A 29 7.15 2.58 0.73
C ILE A 29 6.23 1.36 0.86
N ALA A 30 4.92 1.54 0.69
CA ALA A 30 3.97 0.44 0.75
C ALA A 30 4.18 -0.58 -0.40
N ALA A 31 4.54 -0.11 -1.60
CA ALA A 31 4.92 -0.97 -2.72
C ALA A 31 6.20 -1.78 -2.40
N ALA A 32 7.22 -1.12 -1.85
CA ALA A 32 8.44 -1.78 -1.38
C ALA A 32 8.15 -2.84 -0.32
N HIS A 33 7.26 -2.53 0.63
CA HIS A 33 6.85 -3.46 1.68
C HIS A 33 6.13 -4.68 1.09
N ALA A 34 5.14 -4.44 0.22
CA ALA A 34 4.41 -5.51 -0.45
C ALA A 34 5.31 -6.41 -1.29
N TRP A 35 6.33 -5.84 -1.93
CA TRP A 35 7.37 -6.64 -2.59
C TRP A 35 8.19 -7.47 -1.62
N ASN A 36 8.61 -6.91 -0.48
CA ASN A 36 9.52 -7.59 0.44
C ASN A 36 8.83 -8.67 1.29
N THR A 37 7.58 -8.46 1.69
CA THR A 37 6.87 -9.36 2.60
C THR A 37 5.83 -10.22 1.90
N GLY A 38 5.47 -9.88 0.67
CA GLY A 38 4.27 -10.39 0.01
C GLY A 38 2.99 -9.83 0.64
N GLU A 39 3.04 -9.02 1.69
CA GLU A 39 1.83 -8.56 2.38
C GLU A 39 1.45 -7.14 1.97
N VAL A 40 0.20 -6.98 1.55
CA VAL A 40 -0.36 -5.65 1.26
C VAL A 40 -1.07 -5.12 2.50
N THR A 41 -0.49 -4.08 3.12
CA THR A 41 -1.10 -3.36 4.24
C THR A 41 -1.12 -1.86 3.95
N PHE A 42 -2.32 -1.28 3.87
CA PHE A 42 -2.51 0.17 3.71
C PHE A 42 -3.27 0.72 4.90
N ASP A 43 -2.92 1.91 5.39
CA ASP A 43 -3.87 2.64 6.24
C ASP A 43 -5.11 3.06 5.42
N HIS A 44 -6.11 3.61 6.10
CA HIS A 44 -7.37 3.97 5.47
C HIS A 44 -7.20 4.98 4.31
N ASP A 45 -6.35 5.97 4.49
CA ASP A 45 -6.16 7.04 3.52
C ASP A 45 -5.38 6.54 2.30
N LEU A 46 -4.32 5.75 2.52
CA LEU A 46 -3.60 5.05 1.45
C LEU A 46 -4.50 4.06 0.71
N ALA A 47 -5.38 3.37 1.43
CA ALA A 47 -6.33 2.45 0.82
C ALA A 47 -7.29 3.17 -0.15
N MET A 48 -7.86 4.30 0.28
CA MET A 48 -8.71 5.13 -0.57
C MET A 48 -7.95 5.71 -1.76
N ALA A 49 -6.70 6.14 -1.55
CA ALA A 49 -5.86 6.64 -2.64
C ALA A 49 -5.62 5.57 -3.72
N VAL A 50 -5.32 4.33 -3.32
CA VAL A 50 -5.14 3.20 -4.25
C VAL A 50 -6.45 2.88 -4.97
N ASP A 51 -7.59 2.91 -4.27
CA ASP A 51 -8.90 2.68 -4.89
C ASP A 51 -9.24 3.78 -5.92
N ALA A 52 -8.94 5.05 -5.63
CA ALA A 52 -9.14 6.16 -6.57
C ALA A 52 -8.24 6.04 -7.83
N VAL A 53 -7.00 5.59 -7.66
CA VAL A 53 -6.11 5.30 -8.80
C VAL A 53 -6.65 4.14 -9.64
N ALA A 54 -7.19 3.10 -9.00
CA ALA A 54 -7.82 1.97 -9.66
C ALA A 54 -9.02 2.39 -10.50
N GLU A 55 -9.85 3.30 -9.99
CA GLU A 55 -10.98 3.88 -10.74
C GLU A 55 -10.51 4.66 -11.97
N ILE A 56 -9.46 5.48 -11.87
CA ILE A 56 -8.92 6.25 -13.00
C ILE A 56 -8.39 5.33 -14.10
N LEU A 57 -7.66 4.28 -13.71
CA LEU A 57 -7.05 3.34 -14.65
C LEU A 57 -8.05 2.29 -15.16
N ALA A 58 -9.25 2.24 -14.60
CA ALA A 58 -10.23 1.18 -14.82
C ALA A 58 -9.64 -0.23 -14.62
N LEU A 59 -8.78 -0.36 -13.60
CA LEU A 59 -8.08 -1.60 -13.25
C LEU A 59 -8.57 -2.12 -11.90
N PRO A 60 -8.51 -3.44 -11.65
CA PRO A 60 -8.72 -3.95 -10.30
C PRO A 60 -7.58 -3.49 -9.39
N ARG A 61 -7.90 -3.27 -8.11
CA ARG A 61 -6.94 -2.84 -7.08
C ARG A 61 -5.65 -3.65 -7.06
N LYS A 62 -5.75 -4.97 -7.25
CA LYS A 62 -4.59 -5.87 -7.29
C LYS A 62 -3.61 -5.49 -8.41
N GLU A 63 -4.12 -5.18 -9.60
CA GLU A 63 -3.28 -4.82 -10.74
C GLU A 63 -2.60 -3.46 -10.52
N VAL A 64 -3.29 -2.51 -9.90
CA VAL A 64 -2.67 -1.23 -9.50
C VAL A 64 -1.49 -1.45 -8.56
N ILE A 65 -1.63 -2.34 -7.58
CA ILE A 65 -0.55 -2.66 -6.64
C ILE A 65 0.60 -3.37 -7.35
N ASP A 66 0.30 -4.29 -8.27
CA ASP A 66 1.32 -4.93 -9.09
C ASP A 66 2.07 -3.91 -9.97
N LEU A 67 1.39 -2.85 -10.45
CA LEU A 67 2.03 -1.75 -11.18
C LEU A 67 2.87 -0.86 -10.27
N MET A 68 2.40 -0.54 -9.06
CA MET A 68 3.18 0.21 -8.07
C MET A 68 4.47 -0.52 -7.68
N ILE A 69 4.38 -1.84 -7.53
CA ILE A 69 5.54 -2.69 -7.26
C ILE A 69 6.52 -2.68 -8.45
N GLN A 70 6.01 -2.76 -9.68
CA GLN A 70 6.85 -2.68 -10.89
C GLN A 70 7.54 -1.32 -11.01
N GLU A 71 6.83 -0.23 -10.72
CA GLU A 71 7.40 1.12 -10.71
C GLU A 71 8.49 1.25 -9.64
N TRP A 72 8.23 0.75 -8.43
CA TRP A 72 9.25 0.69 -7.36
C TRP A 72 10.49 -0.12 -7.77
N LEU A 73 10.31 -1.29 -8.40
CA LEU A 73 11.41 -2.11 -8.89
C LEU A 73 12.22 -1.41 -9.96
N HIS A 74 11.55 -0.76 -10.92
CA HIS A 74 12.18 0.01 -11.97
C HIS A 74 13.00 1.17 -11.40
N ALA A 75 12.44 1.90 -10.43
CA ALA A 75 13.15 2.95 -9.70
C ALA A 75 14.31 2.41 -8.83
N SER A 76 14.27 1.13 -8.46
CA SER A 76 15.27 0.45 -7.63
C SER A 76 16.25 -0.41 -8.43
N GLU A 77 16.24 -0.31 -9.76
CA GLU A 77 17.12 -1.07 -10.65
C GLU A 77 18.60 -0.92 -10.23
N GLY A 78 19.27 -2.07 -10.03
CA GLY A 78 20.65 -2.14 -9.55
C GLY A 78 20.81 -2.41 -8.05
N PHE A 79 19.73 -2.35 -7.26
CA PHE A 79 19.75 -2.67 -5.82
C PHE A 79 18.96 -3.92 -5.44
N VAL A 80 18.01 -4.37 -6.29
CA VAL A 80 17.08 -5.47 -5.98
C VAL A 80 17.08 -6.49 -7.12
N SER A 81 17.24 -7.77 -6.80
CA SER A 81 17.09 -8.89 -7.76
C SER A 81 15.65 -9.40 -7.77
N VAL A 82 15.07 -9.53 -8.96
CA VAL A 82 13.65 -9.88 -9.18
C VAL A 82 13.36 -11.38 -9.02
N GLU A 83 14.41 -12.22 -8.96
CA GLU A 83 14.29 -13.69 -8.95
C GLU A 83 13.64 -14.26 -7.68
N ASP A 84 13.54 -13.50 -6.58
CA ASP A 84 13.05 -13.95 -5.26
C ASP A 84 11.69 -13.34 -4.85
N ARG A 85 10.79 -13.05 -5.80
CA ARG A 85 9.49 -12.43 -5.48
C ARG A 85 8.65 -13.31 -4.53
N PRO A 86 8.21 -12.80 -3.36
CA PRO A 86 7.26 -13.52 -2.51
C PRO A 86 5.83 -13.48 -3.07
N ASP A 87 5.04 -14.52 -2.77
CA ASP A 87 3.62 -14.58 -3.11
C ASP A 87 2.84 -13.47 -2.40
N ILE A 88 2.03 -12.71 -3.17
CA ILE A 88 1.29 -11.58 -2.59
C ILE A 88 0.01 -12.04 -1.90
N ILE A 89 -0.09 -11.76 -0.61
CA ILE A 89 -1.23 -11.97 0.27
C ILE A 89 -1.84 -10.62 0.65
N PHE A 90 -3.12 -10.47 0.37
CA PHE A 90 -3.90 -9.29 0.76
C PHE A 90 -4.42 -9.45 2.17
N ARG A 91 -3.98 -8.59 3.09
CA ARG A 91 -4.55 -8.52 4.44
C ARG A 91 -5.44 -7.29 4.50
N PRO A 92 -6.76 -7.44 4.69
CA PRO A 92 -7.60 -6.28 4.97
C PRO A 92 -7.07 -5.63 6.24
N SER A 93 -6.79 -4.34 6.17
CA SER A 93 -6.37 -3.55 7.31
C SER A 93 -7.49 -3.59 8.34
N HIS A 94 -7.39 -4.51 9.29
CA HIS A 94 -8.20 -4.47 10.49
C HIS A 94 -7.88 -3.12 11.15
N ILE A 95 -8.82 -2.18 11.01
CA ILE A 95 -8.98 -1.07 11.94
C ILE A 95 -8.90 -1.73 13.31
N ARG A 96 -7.87 -1.41 14.10
CA ARG A 96 -7.93 -1.66 15.53
C ARG A 96 -9.13 -0.84 16.02
N SER A 97 -10.30 -1.46 16.07
CA SER A 97 -11.40 -0.97 16.88
C SER A 97 -10.82 -0.79 18.26
N ALA A 98 -10.66 0.47 18.64
CA ALA A 98 -10.42 0.86 20.01
C ALA A 98 -11.65 0.41 20.81
N GLU A 99 -11.69 -0.85 21.22
CA GLU A 99 -12.57 -1.26 22.31
C GLU A 99 -11.95 -0.72 23.59
N GLN A 100 -12.37 0.50 23.90
CA GLN A 100 -12.42 1.05 25.24
C GLN A 100 -13.05 0.03 26.18
N GLY A 101 -12.23 -0.54 27.04
CA GLY A 101 -12.65 -1.17 28.28
C GLY A 101 -11.66 -0.80 29.36
N MET A 102 -11.70 0.45 29.83
CA MET A 102 -11.07 0.80 31.10
C MET A 102 -11.83 0.07 32.23
N PRO A 103 -11.22 -0.81 33.04
CA PRO A 103 -11.72 -1.01 34.39
C PRO A 103 -11.28 0.21 35.21
N THR A 104 -12.16 1.21 35.30
CA THR A 104 -12.13 2.16 36.40
C THR A 104 -12.51 1.40 37.66
N GLY A 105 -11.52 1.09 38.50
CA GLY A 105 -11.70 0.32 39.73
C GLY A 105 -10.54 0.55 40.68
N VAL A 106 -10.64 1.66 41.42
CA VAL A 106 -9.88 2.12 42.59
C VAL A 106 -9.13 1.01 43.38
N PRO A 107 -7.86 1.23 43.79
CA PRO A 107 -7.18 0.33 44.72
C PRO A 107 -7.59 0.67 46.17
N PRO A 108 -7.77 -0.31 47.08
CA PRO A 108 -7.61 -0.05 48.49
C PRO A 108 -6.19 -0.43 48.92
N ILE A 109 -5.47 0.58 49.42
CA ILE A 109 -4.26 0.46 50.23
C ILE A 109 -4.68 0.09 51.67
N ASP A 110 -3.98 -0.92 52.21
CA ASP A 110 -3.75 -1.35 53.60
C ASP A 110 -4.84 -1.31 54.70
N SER A 111 -4.99 -2.47 55.38
CA SER A 111 -4.82 -2.62 56.84
C SER A 111 -4.51 -4.08 57.20
#